data_AF-G0W9U9-F1
#
_entry.id   AF-G0W9U9-F1
#
_cell.length_a   1.000
_cell.length_b   1.000
_cell.length_c   1.000
_cell.angle_alpha   90.00
_cell.angle_beta   90.00
_cell.angle_gamma   90.00
#
_symmetry.space_group_name_H-M   'P 1'
#
loop_
_entity.id
_entity.type
_entity.pdbx_description
1 polymer ?
#
loop_
_entity_poly.entity_id
_entity_poly.type
_entity_poly.pdbx_seq_one_letter_code
_entity_poly.pdbx_strand_id
1 'polypeptide(L)' 'MSPKLFCLADVCMVPIGTSTASVSDFVASVEIKIRESELKSTLHSAGTTIEGPWDDIMNLIGIS' A
#
# COMPACT_ATOMS: atom_id res chain seq x y z
N MET A 1 -17.53 0.64 20.63
CA MET A 1 -16.40 0.76 19.67
C MET A 1 -15.98 2.21 19.65
N SER A 2 -14.71 2.50 19.90
CA SER A 2 -14.13 3.81 19.57
C SER A 2 -14.25 4.02 18.06
N PRO A 3 -14.53 5.25 17.58
CA PRO A 3 -14.51 5.53 16.16
C PRO A 3 -13.11 5.27 15.61
N LYS A 4 -12.98 4.42 14.60
CA LYS A 4 -11.74 4.28 13.85
C LYS A 4 -11.59 5.51 12.94
N LEU A 5 -10.46 6.18 13.00
CA LEU A 5 -10.17 7.34 12.16
C LEU A 5 -10.12 6.91 10.69
N PHE A 6 -10.93 7.51 9.82
CA PHE A 6 -10.86 7.26 8.38
C PHE A 6 -9.74 8.10 7.77
N CYS A 7 -8.92 7.52 6.89
CA CYS A 7 -7.89 8.24 6.17
C CYS A 7 -7.75 7.80 4.71
N LEU A 8 -7.07 8.65 3.95
CA LEU A 8 -6.53 8.35 2.63
C LEU A 8 -5.01 8.34 2.78
N ALA A 9 -4.37 7.24 2.39
CA ALA A 9 -2.92 7.10 2.44
C ALA A 9 -2.40 6.81 1.04
N ASP A 10 -1.44 7.62 0.58
CA ASP A 10 -0.71 7.36 -0.66
C ASP A 10 0.63 6.70 -0.32
N VAL A 11 0.87 5.50 -0.86
CA VAL A 11 2.08 4.73 -0.57
C VAL A 11 2.91 4.50 -1.83
N CYS A 12 4.21 4.83 -1.72
CA CYS A 12 5.23 4.55 -2.72
C CYS A 12 6.30 3.66 -2.08
N MET A 13 6.33 2.38 -2.45
CA MET A 13 7.26 1.40 -1.89
C MET A 13 8.31 0.99 -2.93
N VAL A 14 9.59 1.19 -2.61
CA VAL A 14 10.71 0.94 -3.51
C VAL A 14 11.71 0.01 -2.83
N PRO A 15 12.12 -1.11 -3.46
CA PRO A 15 13.12 -2.01 -2.88
C PRO A 15 14.52 -1.41 -3.00
N ILE A 16 15.36 -1.64 -1.99
CA ILE A 16 16.77 -1.21 -1.97
C ILE A 16 17.66 -2.46 -2.09
N GLY A 17 18.72 -2.36 -2.89
CA GLY A 17 19.71 -3.44 -3.05
C GLY A 17 19.36 -4.48 -4.11
N THR A 18 18.49 -4.13 -5.08
CA THR A 18 18.21 -4.99 -6.24
C THR A 18 19.41 -5.07 -7.17
N SER A 19 19.56 -6.19 -7.88
CA SER A 19 20.61 -6.38 -8.90
C SER A 19 20.37 -5.60 -10.19
N THR A 20 19.16 -5.05 -10.37
CA THR A 20 18.74 -4.29 -11.55
C THR A 20 18.02 -2.99 -11.16
N ALA A 21 18.03 -2.01 -12.07
CA ALA A 21 17.27 -0.77 -11.90
C ALA A 21 15.74 -0.96 -12.04
N SER A 22 15.28 -2.02 -12.72
CA SER A 22 13.85 -2.32 -12.80
C SER A 22 13.34 -2.81 -11.44
N VAL A 23 12.20 -2.25 -11.02
CA VAL A 23 11.50 -2.62 -9.77
C VAL A 23 10.05 -3.07 -10.03
N SER A 24 9.68 -3.31 -11.29
CA SER A 24 8.31 -3.63 -11.71
C SER A 24 7.74 -4.86 -10.99
N ASP A 25 8.55 -5.90 -10.83
CA ASP A 25 8.12 -7.16 -10.23
C ASP A 25 7.79 -6.99 -8.74
N PHE A 26 8.59 -6.17 -8.05
CA PHE A 26 8.32 -5.81 -6.66
C PHE A 26 7.04 -4.99 -6.55
N VAL A 27 6.88 -3.95 -7.37
CA VAL A 27 5.65 -3.13 -7.40
C VAL A 27 4.41 -3.98 -7.68
N ALA A 28 4.49 -4.92 -8.64
CA ALA A 28 3.41 -5.85 -8.94
C ALA A 28 3.07 -6.74 -7.75
N SER A 29 4.07 -7.25 -7.02
CA SER A 29 3.85 -8.08 -5.83
C SER A 29 3.17 -7.32 -4.68
N VAL A 30 3.57 -6.06 -4.44
CA VAL A 30 2.96 -5.19 -3.44
C VAL A 30 1.52 -4.87 -3.82
N GLU A 31 1.26 -4.53 -5.08
CA GLU A 31 -0.08 -4.21 -5.56
C GLU A 31 -1.03 -5.43 -5.48
N ILE A 32 -0.56 -6.63 -5.77
CA ILE A 32 -1.34 -7.86 -5.55
C ILE A 32 -1.74 -7.94 -4.08
N LYS A 33 -0.80 -7.70 -3.15
CA LYS A 33 -1.08 -7.76 -1.72
C LYS A 33 -2.09 -6.71 -1.26
N ILE A 34 -2.03 -5.50 -1.82
CA ILE A 34 -2.99 -4.43 -1.55
C ILE A 34 -4.39 -4.84 -2.06
N ARG A 35 -4.49 -5.44 -3.25
CA ARG A 35 -5.77 -5.89 -3.82
C ARG A 35 -6.38 -7.12 -3.14
N GLU A 36 -5.56 -7.92 -2.46
CA GLU A 36 -6.04 -8.98 -1.57
C GLU A 36 -6.72 -8.42 -0.30
N SER A 37 -6.45 -7.17 0.06
CA SER A 37 -7.16 -6.51 1.15
C SER A 37 -8.58 -6.12 0.73
N GLU A 38 -9.51 -6.07 1.68
CA GLU A 38 -10.87 -5.56 1.45
C GLU A 38 -10.92 -4.01 1.39
N LEU A 39 -9.76 -3.34 1.43
CA LEU A 39 -9.67 -1.88 1.38
C LEU A 39 -9.74 -1.37 -0.07
N LYS A 40 -10.42 -0.25 -0.26
CA LYS A 40 -10.46 0.42 -1.55
C LYS A 40 -9.08 0.97 -1.86
N SER A 41 -8.57 0.66 -3.05
CA SER A 41 -7.26 1.10 -3.51
C SER A 41 -7.30 1.57 -4.97
N THR A 42 -6.39 2.47 -5.33
CA THR A 42 -6.22 2.97 -6.70
C THR A 42 -4.73 3.13 -7.01
N LEU A 43 -4.22 2.26 -7.88
CA LEU A 43 -2.85 2.34 -8.41
C LEU A 43 -2.73 3.48 -9.43
N HIS A 44 -1.63 4.22 -9.35
CA HIS A 44 -1.22 5.21 -10.36
C HIS A 44 0.30 5.16 -10.58
N SER A 45 0.82 6.08 -11.40
CA SER A 45 2.23 6.07 -11.84
C SER A 45 3.27 6.29 -10.73
N ALA A 46 2.87 6.78 -9.56
CA ALA A 46 3.77 7.20 -8.49
C ALA A 46 3.52 6.47 -7.16
N GLY A 47 2.55 5.56 -7.11
CA GLY A 47 2.12 4.90 -5.87
C GLY A 47 0.74 4.27 -5.99
N THR A 48 0.22 3.86 -4.84
CA THR A 48 -1.15 3.37 -4.69
C THR A 48 -1.82 4.16 -3.57
N THR A 49 -2.96 4.78 -3.88
CA THR A 49 -3.82 5.42 -2.87
C THR A 49 -4.73 4.36 -2.25
N ILE A 50 -4.79 4.30 -0.91
CA ILE A 50 -5.61 3.35 -0.13
C ILE A 50 -6.57 4.14 0.78
N GLU A 51 -7.82 3.70 0.87
CA GLU A 51 -8.89 4.36 1.63
C GLU A 51 -9.50 3.42 2.68
N GLY A 52 -9.68 3.90 3.91
CA GLY A 52 -10.21 3.07 4.99
C GLY A 52 -9.86 3.54 6.40
N PRO A 53 -10.09 2.70 7.40
CA PRO A 53 -9.69 2.96 8.78
C PRO A 53 -8.17 2.99 8.93
N TRP A 54 -7.67 3.95 9.71
CA TRP A 54 -6.23 4.19 9.95
C TRP A 54 -5.48 2.92 10.34
N ASP A 55 -5.96 2.21 11.36
CA ASP A 55 -5.31 1.00 11.85
C ASP A 55 -5.24 -0.08 10.76
N ASP A 56 -6.31 -0.22 9.97
CA ASP A 56 -6.40 -1.25 8.94
C ASP A 56 -5.43 -0.94 7.78
N ILE A 57 -5.30 0.35 7.40
CA ILE A 57 -4.33 0.83 6.42
C ILE A 57 -2.88 0.66 6.93
N MET A 58 -2.58 1.11 8.14
CA MET A 58 -1.20 1.07 8.66
C MET A 58 -0.72 -0.36 8.93
N ASN A 59 -1.62 -1.26 9.34
CA ASN A 59 -1.34 -2.69 9.41
C ASN A 59 -1.06 -3.29 8.02
N LEU A 60 -1.82 -2.92 7.00
CA LEU A 60 -1.58 -3.39 5.62
C LEU A 60 -0.22 -2.94 5.08
N ILE A 61 0.17 -1.68 5.34
CA ILE A 61 1.48 -1.14 4.89
C ILE A 61 2.64 -1.72 5.72
N GLY A 62 2.37 -2.18 6.95
CA GLY A 62 3.36 -2.80 7.83
C GLY A 62 4.14 -1.80 8.70
N ILE A 63 3.50 -0.68 9.07
CA ILE A 63 4.09 0.38 9.91
C ILE A 63 3.49 0.45 11.31
N SER A 64 2.57 -0.47 11.62
CA SER A 64 1.93 -0.62 12.93
C SER A 64 2.56 -1.75 13.75
#